data_AF-A0A0F8X2L7-F1
#
_entry.id   AF-A0A0F8X2L7-F1
#
_cell.length_a   1.000
_cell.length_b   1.000
_cell.length_c   1.000
_cell.angle_alpha   90.00
_cell.angle_beta   90.00
_cell.angle_gamma   90.00
#
_symmetry.space_group_name_H-M   'P 1'
#
loop_
_entity.id
_entity.type
_entity.pdbx_description
1 polymer ?
#
loop_
_entity_poly.entity_id
_entity_poly.type
_entity_poly.pdbx_seq_one_letter_code
_entity_poly.pdbx_strand_id
1 'polypeptide(L)'
;LHDPTTGLPLPIHEVVRLGKIDHLIEWQNMIGPIERKSTVRDISPEGDFWQRSRKDTQVSMYALAINDMSKAGLLPGSVTVGEDQTLGNTLYDVWRRPTTKPKAITQKDTKLFVEDGMYFDEKFEVTVQNEYKDDEGFYQAIVQIDGVDAEVVPGKKGFAVKETVAMYCSRLLADIYERPEHYFQRREIARTEKELTKFRKEIWNIYQTQKSMDRTKSYYENENQCKASYWCPYIPICYGPGADEVCKSGETPSGFKRIFVNLTNEQQPINEGE
;
A
#
# COMPACT_ATOMS: atom_id res chain seq x y z
N LEU A 1 22.17 -11.17 -12.29
CA LEU A 1 22.30 -11.75 -10.93
C LEU A 1 23.53 -12.63 -10.92
N HIS A 2 24.24 -12.73 -9.80
CA HIS A 2 25.43 -13.58 -9.66
C HIS A 2 25.19 -14.60 -8.57
N ASP A 3 25.76 -15.79 -8.72
CA ASP A 3 25.83 -16.78 -7.64
C ASP A 3 26.67 -16.17 -6.50
N PRO A 4 26.13 -16.08 -5.27
CA PRO A 4 26.83 -15.47 -4.14
C PRO A 4 28.05 -16.27 -3.66
N THR A 5 28.19 -17.54 -4.07
CA THR A 5 29.30 -18.42 -3.71
C THR A 5 30.40 -18.38 -4.77
N THR A 6 30.02 -18.52 -6.04
CA THR A 6 30.99 -18.61 -7.15
C THR A 6 31.27 -17.27 -7.82
N GLY A 7 30.42 -16.25 -7.61
CA GLY A 7 30.51 -14.95 -8.26
C GLY A 7 30.13 -14.97 -9.75
N LEU A 8 29.81 -16.13 -10.31
CA LEU A 8 29.48 -16.28 -11.73
C LEU A 8 28.10 -15.70 -12.04
N PRO A 9 27.91 -15.08 -13.22
CA PRO A 9 26.61 -14.57 -13.62
C PRO A 9 25.64 -15.73 -13.85
N LEU A 10 24.39 -15.55 -13.41
CA LEU A 10 23.31 -16.46 -13.75
C LEU A 10 22.95 -16.30 -15.23
N PRO A 11 22.46 -17.36 -15.89
CA PRO A 11 22.08 -17.27 -17.29
C PRO A 11 21.03 -16.18 -17.47
N ILE A 12 21.35 -15.13 -18.25
CA ILE A 12 20.50 -13.93 -18.38
C ILE A 12 19.15 -14.25 -19.04
N HIS A 13 19.09 -15.34 -19.82
CA HIS A 13 17.85 -15.87 -20.39
C HIS A 13 16.99 -16.62 -19.37
N GLU A 14 17.56 -17.05 -18.24
CA GLU A 14 16.82 -17.72 -17.15
C GLU A 14 16.36 -16.72 -16.08
N VAL A 15 17.14 -15.67 -15.79
CA VAL A 15 16.83 -14.77 -14.65
C VAL A 15 17.11 -13.30 -14.96
N VAL A 16 16.03 -12.52 -14.99
CA VAL A 16 16.07 -11.06 -15.12
C VAL A 16 15.40 -10.43 -13.90
N ARG A 17 16.05 -9.42 -13.29
CA ARG A 17 15.40 -8.57 -12.29
C ARG A 17 14.67 -7.46 -13.03
N LEU A 18 13.35 -7.46 -12.96
CA LEU A 18 12.52 -6.39 -13.50
C LEU A 18 12.02 -5.50 -12.38
N GLY A 19 11.90 -4.22 -12.67
CA GLY A 19 11.42 -3.23 -11.72
C GLY A 19 11.48 -1.83 -12.29
N LYS A 20 10.90 -0.89 -11.54
CA LYS A 20 10.93 0.53 -11.85
C LYS A 20 11.37 1.29 -10.62
N ILE A 21 12.36 2.15 -10.79
CA ILE A 21 12.72 3.18 -9.82
C ILE A 21 12.05 4.45 -10.34
N ASP A 22 11.09 5.00 -9.61
CA ASP A 22 10.31 6.13 -10.11
C ASP A 22 11.14 7.41 -10.20
N HIS A 23 11.98 7.68 -9.20
CA HIS A 23 12.86 8.85 -9.17
C HIS A 23 14.18 8.53 -8.48
N LEU A 24 15.27 9.01 -9.08
CA LEU A 24 16.58 9.12 -8.44
C LEU A 24 16.80 10.57 -8.01
N ILE A 25 17.44 10.75 -6.86
CA ILE A 25 17.79 12.06 -6.32
C ILE A 25 19.24 12.05 -5.86
N GLU A 26 19.83 13.25 -5.82
CA GLU A 26 21.02 13.53 -5.04
C GLU A 26 20.59 14.26 -3.76
N TRP A 27 20.95 13.71 -2.59
CA TRP A 27 20.58 14.27 -1.29
C TRP A 27 21.68 14.02 -0.27
N GLN A 28 22.21 15.08 0.36
CA GLN A 28 23.23 14.99 1.41
C GLN A 28 24.40 14.04 1.07
N ASN A 29 24.97 14.18 -0.14
CA ASN A 29 26.07 13.35 -0.65
C ASN A 29 25.70 11.85 -0.87
N MET A 30 24.42 11.57 -1.06
CA MET A 30 23.90 10.25 -1.43
C MET A 30 23.16 10.34 -2.77
N ILE A 31 23.39 9.35 -3.64
CA ILE A 31 22.59 9.13 -4.84
C ILE A 31 21.75 7.87 -4.61
N GLY A 32 20.44 8.05 -4.71
CA GLY A 32 19.50 6.97 -4.41
C GLY A 32 18.07 7.27 -4.81
N PRO A 33 17.17 6.30 -4.61
CA PRO A 33 15.77 6.49 -4.90
C PRO A 33 15.12 7.41 -3.87
N ILE A 34 14.08 8.13 -4.30
CA ILE A 34 13.09 8.71 -3.40
C ILE A 34 11.77 7.96 -3.53
N GLU A 35 11.24 7.52 -2.39
CA GLU A 35 10.01 6.75 -2.31
C GLU A 35 8.95 7.57 -1.57
N ARG A 36 7.79 7.76 -2.20
CA ARG A 36 6.66 8.48 -1.60
C ARG A 36 5.62 7.49 -1.12
N LYS A 37 5.47 7.36 0.20
CA LYS A 37 4.50 6.42 0.81
C LYS A 37 3.38 7.17 1.54
N SER A 38 2.18 6.59 1.48
CA SER A 38 1.08 6.95 2.37
C SER A 38 0.85 5.82 3.38
N THR A 39 0.52 6.15 4.62
CA THR A 39 0.25 5.14 5.65
C THR A 39 -0.74 5.65 6.67
N VAL A 40 -1.54 4.76 7.29
CA VAL A 40 -2.34 5.10 8.49
C VAL A 40 -1.56 4.86 9.80
N ARG A 41 -0.38 4.22 9.69
CA ARG A 41 0.45 3.84 10.84
C ARG A 41 1.10 5.06 11.47
N ASP A 42 1.54 4.88 12.71
CA ASP A 42 2.33 5.89 13.38
C ASP A 42 3.70 6.03 12.69
N ILE A 43 3.97 7.24 12.23
CA ILE A 43 5.24 7.63 11.61
C ILE A 43 6.13 8.37 12.59
N SER A 44 5.77 8.51 13.87
CA SER A 44 6.65 9.10 14.89
C SER A 44 8.04 8.41 14.91
N PRO A 45 9.07 9.04 15.51
CA PRO A 45 10.39 8.44 15.56
C PRO A 45 10.46 7.01 16.09
N GLU A 46 9.60 6.69 17.06
CA GLU A 46 9.47 5.39 17.71
C GLU A 46 8.39 4.50 17.08
N GLY A 47 7.70 5.01 16.04
CA GLY A 47 6.62 4.32 15.36
C GLY A 47 7.05 3.03 14.66
N ASP A 48 6.13 2.05 14.61
CA ASP A 48 6.37 0.73 14.01
C ASP A 48 6.65 0.81 12.49
N PHE A 49 6.18 1.87 11.83
CA PHE A 49 6.35 2.07 10.41
C PHE A 49 7.83 2.01 10.00
N TRP A 50 8.69 2.78 10.68
CA TRP A 50 10.11 2.87 10.32
C TRP A 50 10.86 1.56 10.56
N GLN A 51 10.53 0.85 11.64
CA GLN A 51 11.13 -0.45 11.94
C GLN A 51 10.77 -1.48 10.87
N ARG A 52 9.54 -1.44 10.34
CA ARG A 52 9.10 -2.31 9.25
C ARG A 52 9.76 -1.95 7.92
N SER A 53 9.91 -0.66 7.61
CA SER A 53 10.58 -0.20 6.40
C SER A 53 12.04 -0.66 6.31
N ARG A 54 12.69 -0.94 7.45
CA ARG A 54 14.02 -1.58 7.47
C ARG A 54 14.04 -2.99 6.89
N LYS A 55 12.91 -3.70 6.84
CA LYS A 55 12.75 -5.02 6.21
C LYS A 55 12.10 -4.95 4.83
N ASP A 56 11.85 -3.76 4.30
CA ASP A 56 11.27 -3.58 2.98
C ASP A 56 12.23 -4.11 1.90
N THR A 57 11.78 -5.14 1.19
CA THR A 57 12.53 -5.79 0.11
C THR A 57 12.60 -4.91 -1.13
N GLN A 58 11.65 -4.00 -1.33
CA GLN A 58 11.67 -3.04 -2.44
C GLN A 58 12.90 -2.13 -2.33
N VAL A 59 13.17 -1.60 -1.14
CA VAL A 59 14.35 -0.76 -0.85
C VAL A 59 15.64 -1.53 -1.09
N SER A 60 15.71 -2.77 -0.60
CA SER A 60 16.89 -3.62 -0.79
C SER A 60 17.12 -3.93 -2.27
N MET A 61 16.05 -4.11 -3.06
CA MET A 61 16.14 -4.31 -4.50
C MET A 61 16.66 -3.08 -5.23
N TYR A 62 16.18 -1.88 -4.87
CA TYR A 62 16.66 -0.63 -5.45
C TYR A 62 18.12 -0.36 -5.11
N ALA A 63 18.49 -0.50 -3.84
CA ALA A 63 19.87 -0.36 -3.39
C ALA A 63 20.81 -1.28 -4.16
N LEU A 64 20.42 -2.55 -4.30
CA LEU A 64 21.19 -3.54 -5.02
C LEU A 64 21.26 -3.22 -6.53
N ALA A 65 20.16 -2.79 -7.15
CA ALA A 65 20.11 -2.43 -8.56
C ALA A 65 21.02 -1.23 -8.87
N ILE A 66 20.96 -0.17 -8.07
CA ILE A 66 21.80 1.03 -8.23
C ILE A 66 23.28 0.68 -8.09
N ASN A 67 23.64 -0.12 -7.08
CA ASN A 67 25.01 -0.58 -6.91
C ASN A 67 25.52 -1.40 -8.11
N ASP A 68 24.71 -2.34 -8.60
CA ASP A 68 25.09 -3.18 -9.74
C ASP A 68 25.16 -2.35 -11.04
N MET A 69 24.24 -1.41 -11.25
CA MET A 69 24.24 -0.50 -12.40
C MET A 69 25.44 0.44 -12.37
N SER A 70 25.79 0.99 -11.20
CA SER A 70 26.97 1.85 -11.04
C SER A 70 28.25 1.10 -11.41
N LYS A 71 28.43 -0.12 -10.90
CA LYS A 71 29.60 -0.97 -11.19
C LYS A 71 29.70 -1.34 -12.67
N ALA A 72 28.56 -1.49 -13.33
CA ALA A 72 28.48 -1.81 -14.75
C ALA A 72 28.54 -0.57 -15.68
N GLY A 73 28.60 0.64 -15.13
CA GLY A 73 28.53 1.88 -15.93
C GLY A 73 27.17 2.09 -16.62
N LEU A 74 26.09 1.55 -16.05
CA LEU A 74 24.73 1.57 -16.61
C LEU A 74 23.81 2.57 -15.92
N LEU A 75 24.33 3.44 -15.04
CA LEU A 75 23.54 4.54 -14.50
C LEU A 75 23.15 5.50 -15.64
N PRO A 76 21.97 6.15 -15.56
CA PRO A 76 21.57 7.15 -16.55
C PRO A 76 22.65 8.24 -16.67
N GLY A 77 22.95 8.71 -17.89
CA GLY A 77 24.02 9.70 -18.11
C GLY A 77 23.82 11.05 -17.40
N SER A 78 22.61 11.32 -16.90
CA SER A 78 22.33 12.47 -16.03
C SER A 78 22.80 12.30 -14.57
N VAL A 79 23.27 11.11 -14.19
CA VAL A 79 23.74 10.77 -12.85
C VAL A 79 25.26 10.68 -12.89
N THR A 80 25.93 11.64 -12.25
CA THR A 80 27.39 11.59 -12.03
C THR A 80 27.65 11.22 -10.60
N VAL A 81 28.38 10.12 -10.39
CA VAL A 81 28.74 9.65 -9.04
C VAL A 81 30.12 10.18 -8.70
N GLY A 82 30.20 11.00 -7.65
CA GLY A 82 31.46 11.45 -7.06
C GLY A 82 32.15 10.35 -6.24
N GLU A 83 33.46 10.48 -6.02
CA GLU A 83 34.28 9.46 -5.33
C GLU A 83 33.79 9.15 -3.91
N ASP A 84 33.26 10.16 -3.20
CA ASP A 84 32.81 10.04 -1.81
C ASP A 84 31.29 9.86 -1.66
N GLN A 85 30.54 9.73 -2.76
CA GLN A 85 29.09 9.62 -2.69
C GLN A 85 28.64 8.23 -2.29
N THR A 86 27.67 8.17 -1.39
CA THR A 86 27.01 6.91 -1.02
C THR A 86 25.95 6.53 -2.04
N LEU A 87 25.84 5.24 -2.35
CA LEU A 87 24.93 4.73 -3.38
C LEU A 87 23.88 3.78 -2.81
N GLY A 88 22.63 4.00 -3.22
CA GLY A 88 21.56 3.02 -3.08
C GLY A 88 20.76 3.09 -1.78
N ASN A 89 21.10 3.99 -0.84
CA ASN A 89 20.17 4.30 0.25
C ASN A 89 18.91 4.96 -0.32
N THR A 90 17.76 4.76 0.33
CA THR A 90 16.48 5.27 -0.17
C THR A 90 15.92 6.33 0.75
N LEU A 91 15.58 7.49 0.20
CA LEU A 91 14.90 8.55 0.94
C LEU A 91 13.39 8.29 0.94
N TYR A 92 12.80 8.15 2.12
CA TYR A 92 11.37 7.95 2.29
C TYR A 92 10.70 9.29 2.59
N ASP A 93 9.77 9.69 1.74
CA ASP A 93 8.80 10.75 1.97
C ASP A 93 7.47 10.13 2.36
N VAL A 94 7.13 10.22 3.64
CA VAL A 94 5.97 9.53 4.18
C VAL A 94 4.98 10.55 4.68
N TRP A 95 3.75 10.43 4.20
CA TRP A 95 2.63 11.13 4.79
C TRP A 95 1.68 10.16 5.50
N ARG A 96 1.29 10.55 6.72
CA ARG A 96 0.31 9.82 7.52
C ARG A 96 -1.08 10.27 7.13
N ARG A 97 -1.89 9.33 6.69
CA ARG A 97 -3.30 9.54 6.43
C ARG A 97 -4.04 9.78 7.75
N PRO A 98 -4.81 10.86 7.87
CA PRO A 98 -5.63 11.11 9.04
C PRO A 98 -6.61 9.96 9.26
N THR A 99 -6.74 9.50 10.51
CA THR A 99 -7.76 8.51 10.92
C THR A 99 -8.97 9.16 11.59
N THR A 100 -8.92 10.48 11.80
CA THR A 100 -10.02 11.27 12.35
C THR A 100 -11.17 11.31 11.36
N LYS A 101 -12.41 11.33 11.88
CA LYS A 101 -13.64 11.45 11.11
C LYS A 101 -14.29 12.81 11.37
N PRO A 102 -15.23 13.25 10.52
CA PRO A 102 -16.13 14.34 10.88
C PRO A 102 -16.81 14.05 12.21
N LYS A 103 -16.77 15.00 13.15
CA LYS A 103 -17.36 14.86 14.49
C LYS A 103 -18.56 15.79 14.66
N ALA A 104 -19.37 15.48 15.67
CA ALA A 104 -20.39 16.40 16.15
C ALA A 104 -19.74 17.56 16.92
N ILE A 105 -20.08 18.78 16.55
CA ILE A 105 -19.68 20.00 17.26
C ILE A 105 -20.45 20.06 18.58
N THR A 106 -19.85 20.61 19.64
CA THR A 106 -20.57 20.75 20.91
C THR A 106 -21.73 21.74 20.76
N GLN A 107 -22.75 21.68 21.61
CA GLN A 107 -23.86 22.64 21.55
C GLN A 107 -23.38 24.08 21.75
N LYS A 108 -22.40 24.27 22.64
CA LYS A 108 -21.80 25.58 22.91
C LYS A 108 -21.09 26.11 21.67
N ASP A 109 -20.26 25.29 21.04
CA ASP A 109 -19.49 25.70 19.88
C ASP A 109 -20.37 25.82 18.62
N THR A 110 -21.43 25.02 18.51
CA THR A 110 -22.43 25.17 17.44
C THR A 110 -23.14 26.52 17.53
N LYS A 111 -23.49 26.95 18.75
CA LYS A 111 -24.12 28.26 18.97
C LYS A 111 -23.17 29.40 18.57
N LEU A 112 -21.91 29.33 18.99
CA LEU A 112 -20.91 30.33 18.60
C LEU A 112 -20.72 30.35 17.08
N PHE A 113 -20.56 29.18 16.46
CA PHE A 113 -20.38 29.04 15.02
C PHE A 113 -21.58 29.57 14.20
N VAL A 114 -22.81 29.38 14.67
CA VAL A 114 -24.01 29.94 14.01
C VAL A 114 -24.04 31.47 14.14
N GLU A 115 -23.49 32.03 15.23
CA GLU A 115 -23.48 33.48 15.47
C GLU A 115 -22.40 34.21 14.65
N ASP A 116 -21.18 33.66 14.55
CA ASP A 116 -20.05 34.32 13.88
C ASP A 116 -19.65 33.73 12.51
N GLY A 117 -20.10 32.51 12.21
CA GLY A 117 -19.73 31.74 11.01
C GLY A 117 -18.27 31.28 10.99
N MET A 118 -17.53 31.40 12.09
CA MET A 118 -16.09 31.15 12.13
C MET A 118 -15.77 29.75 12.64
N TYR A 119 -14.98 29.00 11.89
CA TYR A 119 -14.55 27.65 12.26
C TYR A 119 -13.10 27.40 11.83
N PHE A 120 -12.20 27.23 12.80
CA PHE A 120 -10.75 27.03 12.57
C PHE A 120 -10.16 28.04 11.55
N ASP A 121 -10.33 29.33 11.85
CA ASP A 121 -9.86 30.48 11.06
C ASP A 121 -10.46 30.63 9.65
N GLU A 122 -11.46 29.82 9.31
CA GLU A 122 -12.21 29.91 8.06
C GLU A 122 -13.65 30.37 8.32
N LYS A 123 -14.16 31.22 7.43
CA LYS A 123 -15.51 31.77 7.53
C LYS A 123 -16.46 31.02 6.60
N PHE A 124 -17.59 30.59 7.16
CA PHE A 124 -18.64 29.84 6.49
C PHE A 124 -19.95 30.64 6.44
N GLU A 125 -20.73 30.45 5.40
CA GLU A 125 -22.09 30.98 5.31
C GLU A 125 -23.06 30.01 5.99
N VAL A 126 -23.58 30.40 7.15
CA VAL A 126 -24.50 29.57 7.95
C VAL A 126 -25.92 30.10 7.82
N THR A 127 -26.83 29.25 7.37
CA THR A 127 -28.27 29.54 7.33
C THR A 127 -29.02 28.52 8.17
N VAL A 128 -29.81 29.00 9.14
CA VAL A 128 -30.68 28.16 9.97
C VAL A 128 -32.12 28.38 9.53
N GLN A 129 -32.80 27.29 9.16
CA GLN A 129 -34.20 27.29 8.76
C GLN A 129 -35.02 26.35 9.66
N ASN A 130 -36.30 26.67 9.82
CA ASN A 130 -37.27 25.84 10.54
C ASN A 130 -36.81 25.44 11.95
N GLU A 131 -36.30 26.40 12.73
CA GLU A 131 -35.97 26.16 14.13
C GLU A 131 -37.25 26.10 14.98
N TYR A 132 -37.54 24.93 15.55
CA TYR A 132 -38.64 24.76 16.50
C TYR A 132 -38.31 23.70 17.56
N LYS A 133 -39.09 23.70 18.63
CA LYS A 133 -39.07 22.63 19.64
C LYS A 133 -40.21 21.66 19.37
N ASP A 134 -39.93 20.37 19.36
CA ASP A 134 -40.97 19.36 19.34
C ASP A 134 -41.69 19.26 20.70
N ASP A 135 -42.76 18.47 20.74
CA ASP A 135 -43.58 18.26 21.95
C ASP A 135 -42.80 17.65 23.12
N GLU A 136 -41.66 17.02 22.84
CA GLU A 136 -40.73 16.47 23.84
C GLU A 136 -39.65 17.49 24.28
N GLY A 137 -39.66 18.69 23.70
CA GLY A 137 -38.77 19.80 24.03
C GLY A 137 -37.38 19.71 23.37
N PHE A 138 -37.20 18.85 22.37
CA PHE A 138 -35.98 18.77 21.58
C PHE A 138 -35.99 19.78 20.43
N TYR A 139 -34.81 20.33 20.13
CA TYR A 139 -34.64 21.28 19.02
C TYR A 139 -34.56 20.54 17.70
N GLN A 140 -35.39 20.96 16.74
CA GLN A 140 -35.33 20.59 15.34
C GLN A 140 -34.94 21.84 14.54
N ALA A 141 -33.98 21.69 13.63
CA ALA A 141 -33.56 22.74 12.72
C ALA A 141 -32.97 22.13 11.45
N ILE A 142 -33.09 22.84 10.33
CA ILE A 142 -32.34 22.57 9.11
C ILE A 142 -31.21 23.60 9.08
N VAL A 143 -29.97 23.12 9.19
CA VAL A 143 -28.79 23.99 9.16
C VAL A 143 -28.06 23.77 7.85
N GLN A 144 -27.89 24.85 7.08
CA GLN A 144 -27.10 24.87 5.86
C GLN A 144 -25.78 25.59 6.11
N ILE A 145 -24.70 25.00 5.62
CA ILE A 145 -23.33 25.53 5.74
C ILE A 145 -22.75 25.55 4.32
N ASP A 146 -22.48 26.75 3.80
CA ASP A 146 -22.12 27.01 2.40
C ASP A 146 -23.12 26.36 1.41
N GLY A 147 -24.41 26.42 1.74
CA GLY A 147 -25.49 25.83 0.93
C GLY A 147 -25.58 24.30 1.00
N VAL A 148 -24.82 23.63 1.87
CA VAL A 148 -24.90 22.17 2.10
C VAL A 148 -25.63 21.89 3.41
N ASP A 149 -26.63 21.01 3.36
CA ASP A 149 -27.36 20.56 4.56
C ASP A 149 -26.44 19.82 5.53
N ALA A 150 -26.28 20.35 6.74
CA ALA A 150 -25.53 19.75 7.82
C ALA A 150 -26.41 18.77 8.62
N GLU A 151 -25.85 17.63 9.01
CA GLU A 151 -26.54 16.64 9.84
C GLU A 151 -26.67 17.18 11.28
N VAL A 152 -27.91 17.38 11.74
CA VAL A 152 -28.21 17.80 13.11
C VAL A 152 -28.32 16.57 14.01
N VAL A 153 -27.60 16.58 15.13
CA VAL A 153 -27.61 15.50 16.11
C VAL A 153 -28.87 15.60 16.99
N PRO A 154 -29.77 14.61 16.95
CA PRO A 154 -31.04 14.65 17.69
C PRO A 154 -30.87 14.40 19.20
N GLY A 155 -31.92 14.65 19.98
CA GLY A 155 -32.03 14.21 21.39
C GLY A 155 -31.32 15.12 22.40
N LYS A 156 -31.13 16.40 22.05
CA LYS A 156 -30.35 17.37 22.82
C LYS A 156 -31.16 18.64 23.09
N LYS A 157 -31.04 19.22 24.29
CA LYS A 157 -31.74 20.47 24.73
C LYS A 157 -31.36 21.74 23.93
N GLY A 158 -30.50 21.59 22.94
CA GLY A 158 -30.08 22.56 21.94
C GLY A 158 -29.52 21.77 20.75
N PHE A 159 -29.54 22.32 19.53
CA PHE A 159 -29.05 21.57 18.38
C PHE A 159 -27.52 21.57 18.30
N ALA A 160 -26.97 20.47 17.81
CA ALA A 160 -25.54 20.31 17.55
C ALA A 160 -25.39 19.84 16.11
N VAL A 161 -24.53 20.47 15.34
CA VAL A 161 -24.28 20.08 13.93
C VAL A 161 -23.08 19.16 13.85
N LYS A 162 -23.15 18.20 12.94
CA LYS A 162 -21.99 17.43 12.51
C LYS A 162 -21.21 18.24 11.49
N GLU A 163 -19.88 18.19 11.60
CA GLU A 163 -19.00 18.84 10.63
C GLU A 163 -19.37 18.41 9.20
N THR A 164 -19.54 19.40 8.31
CA THR A 164 -19.56 19.13 6.86
C THR A 164 -18.17 18.73 6.39
N VAL A 165 -18.05 18.29 5.14
CA VAL A 165 -16.75 17.97 4.53
C VAL A 165 -15.81 19.17 4.59
N ALA A 166 -16.31 20.37 4.25
CA ALA A 166 -15.51 21.60 4.26
C ALA A 166 -15.01 21.94 5.67
N MET A 167 -15.89 21.92 6.68
CA MET A 167 -15.49 22.15 8.07
C MET A 167 -14.47 21.12 8.54
N TYR A 168 -14.68 19.84 8.23
CA TYR A 168 -13.73 18.79 8.55
C TYR A 168 -12.36 19.06 7.91
N CYS A 169 -12.33 19.54 6.67
CA CYS A 169 -11.10 19.94 5.98
C CYS A 169 -10.41 21.11 6.67
N SER A 170 -11.12 22.16 7.09
CA SER A 170 -10.53 23.31 7.81
C SER A 170 -9.92 22.88 9.14
N ARG A 171 -10.64 22.05 9.92
CA ARG A 171 -10.10 21.49 11.17
C ARG A 171 -8.88 20.61 10.92
N LEU A 172 -8.92 19.78 9.89
CA LEU A 172 -7.81 18.91 9.55
C LEU A 172 -6.58 19.73 9.09
N LEU A 173 -6.80 20.78 8.30
CA LEU A 173 -5.73 21.66 7.85
C LEU A 173 -5.09 22.41 9.01
N ALA A 174 -5.90 22.93 9.95
CA ALA A 174 -5.41 23.53 11.18
C ALA A 174 -4.55 22.53 12.00
N ASP A 175 -5.01 21.29 12.14
CA ASP A 175 -4.24 20.26 12.86
C ASP A 175 -2.93 19.89 12.15
N ILE A 176 -2.93 19.86 10.82
CA ILE A 176 -1.71 19.66 10.01
C ILE A 176 -0.74 20.83 10.21
N TYR A 177 -1.25 22.06 10.27
CA TYR A 177 -0.43 23.25 10.47
C TYR A 177 0.18 23.31 11.87
N GLU A 178 -0.60 22.93 12.89
CA GLU A 178 -0.13 22.87 14.28
C GLU A 178 0.90 21.76 14.52
N ARG A 179 0.78 20.62 13.82
CA ARG A 179 1.61 19.42 14.06
C ARG A 179 2.08 18.78 12.75
N PRO A 180 2.86 19.48 11.90
CA PRO A 180 3.26 18.97 10.59
C PRO A 180 4.05 17.65 10.70
N GLU A 181 4.85 17.45 11.75
CA GLU A 181 5.63 16.25 12.02
C GLU A 181 4.78 15.01 12.35
N HIS A 182 3.52 15.20 12.73
CA HIS A 182 2.55 14.11 12.89
C HIS A 182 2.11 13.54 11.54
N TYR A 183 2.06 14.39 10.51
CA TYR A 183 1.53 14.09 9.20
C TYR A 183 2.61 13.84 8.16
N PHE A 184 3.76 14.47 8.25
CA PHE A 184 4.82 14.40 7.26
C PHE A 184 6.14 14.10 7.91
N GLN A 185 6.81 13.05 7.42
CA GLN A 185 8.17 12.75 7.81
C GLN A 185 8.99 12.28 6.63
N ARG A 186 10.24 12.76 6.62
CA ARG A 186 11.28 12.36 5.67
C ARG A 186 12.38 11.65 6.41
N ARG A 187 12.73 10.43 5.99
CA ARG A 187 13.85 9.69 6.57
C ARG A 187 14.59 8.88 5.53
N GLU A 188 15.89 8.77 5.73
CA GLU A 188 16.73 7.85 4.97
C GLU A 188 16.57 6.42 5.51
N ILE A 189 16.35 5.47 4.61
CA ILE A 189 16.43 4.04 4.87
C ILE A 189 17.74 3.54 4.28
N ALA A 190 18.75 3.46 5.14
CA ALA A 190 20.07 2.99 4.75
C ALA A 190 20.10 1.47 4.55
N ARG A 191 20.96 1.02 3.63
CA ARG A 191 21.29 -0.40 3.41
C ARG A 191 22.80 -0.58 3.44
N THR A 192 23.26 -1.34 4.42
CA THR A 192 24.68 -1.70 4.53
C THR A 192 25.06 -2.76 3.50
N GLU A 193 26.33 -2.82 3.12
CA GLU A 193 26.82 -3.86 2.19
C GLU A 193 26.59 -5.28 2.74
N LYS A 194 26.63 -5.46 4.07
CA LYS A 194 26.32 -6.73 4.73
C LYS A 194 24.85 -7.13 4.51
N GLU A 195 23.92 -6.19 4.62
CA GLU A 195 22.50 -6.41 4.34
C GLU A 195 22.26 -6.70 2.86
N LEU A 196 22.92 -5.97 1.95
CA LEU A 196 22.81 -6.23 0.51
C LEU A 196 23.37 -7.60 0.14
N THR A 197 24.49 -8.00 0.75
CA THR A 197 25.06 -9.35 0.56
C THR A 197 24.12 -10.43 1.07
N LYS A 198 23.49 -10.21 2.22
CA LYS A 198 22.44 -11.12 2.73
C LYS A 198 21.25 -11.18 1.76
N PHE A 199 20.79 -10.03 1.27
CA PHE A 199 19.67 -9.94 0.34
C PHE A 199 19.97 -10.62 -1.01
N ARG A 200 21.21 -10.52 -1.52
CA ARG A 200 21.66 -11.29 -2.70
C ARG A 200 21.49 -12.81 -2.48
N LYS A 201 21.83 -13.31 -1.28
CA LYS A 201 21.62 -14.72 -0.92
C LYS A 201 20.13 -15.08 -0.80
N GLU A 202 19.30 -14.17 -0.29
CA GLU A 202 17.84 -14.36 -0.26
C GLU A 202 17.26 -14.49 -1.68
N ILE A 203 17.66 -13.63 -2.62
CA ILE A 203 17.26 -13.73 -4.03
C ILE A 203 17.77 -15.04 -4.66
N TRP A 204 19.01 -15.43 -4.35
CA TRP A 204 19.58 -16.69 -4.82
C TRP A 204 18.77 -17.91 -4.35
N ASN A 205 18.37 -17.93 -3.08
CA ASN A 205 17.56 -19.00 -2.53
C ASN A 205 16.19 -19.07 -3.22
N ILE A 206 15.55 -17.93 -3.48
CA ILE A 206 14.29 -17.87 -4.24
C ILE A 206 14.47 -18.51 -5.63
N TYR A 207 15.55 -18.17 -6.33
CA TYR A 207 15.86 -18.77 -7.63
C TYR A 207 16.09 -20.28 -7.56
N GLN A 208 16.86 -20.77 -6.57
CA GLN A 208 17.11 -22.21 -6.41
C GLN A 208 15.83 -22.98 -6.11
N THR A 209 14.97 -22.44 -5.24
CA THR A 209 13.65 -23.01 -4.96
C THR A 209 12.81 -23.05 -6.23
N GLN A 210 12.74 -21.96 -6.99
CA GLN A 210 12.01 -21.90 -8.26
C GLN A 210 12.51 -22.95 -9.26
N LYS A 211 13.83 -23.05 -9.46
CA LYS A 211 14.44 -24.03 -10.37
C LYS A 211 14.15 -25.47 -9.95
N SER A 212 14.15 -25.74 -8.65
CA SER A 212 13.78 -27.06 -8.13
C SER A 212 12.31 -27.37 -8.41
N MET A 213 11.40 -26.42 -8.12
CA MET A 213 9.96 -26.58 -8.39
C MET A 213 9.67 -26.77 -9.88
N ASP A 214 10.36 -26.04 -10.75
CA ASP A 214 10.19 -26.18 -12.20
C ASP A 214 10.67 -27.53 -12.72
N ARG A 215 11.68 -28.12 -12.09
CA ARG A 215 12.19 -29.46 -12.43
C ARG A 215 11.26 -30.57 -11.92
N THR A 216 10.77 -30.48 -10.68
CA THR A 216 9.97 -31.54 -10.06
C THR A 216 8.46 -31.37 -10.26
N LYS A 217 8.03 -30.20 -10.78
CA LYS A 217 6.63 -29.78 -10.89
C LYS A 217 5.88 -29.77 -9.54
N SER A 218 6.62 -29.61 -8.45
CA SER A 218 6.08 -29.64 -7.08
C SER A 218 5.98 -28.23 -6.51
N TYR A 219 5.00 -27.46 -7.00
CA TYR A 219 4.79 -26.08 -6.53
C TYR A 219 4.06 -26.05 -5.18
N TYR A 220 4.38 -25.07 -4.34
CA TYR A 220 3.68 -24.88 -3.07
C TYR A 220 2.24 -24.39 -3.31
N GLU A 221 1.31 -24.93 -2.54
CA GLU A 221 -0.05 -24.39 -2.43
C GLU A 221 -0.09 -23.28 -1.38
N ASN A 222 -0.88 -22.24 -1.63
CA ASN A 222 -1.10 -21.14 -0.68
C ASN A 222 -2.59 -20.78 -0.65
N GLU A 223 -3.37 -21.52 0.12
CA GLU A 223 -4.82 -21.33 0.25
C GLU A 223 -5.21 -19.93 0.77
N ASN A 224 -4.33 -19.29 1.56
CA ASN A 224 -4.58 -17.96 2.08
C ASN A 224 -4.57 -16.91 0.95
N GLN A 225 -3.73 -17.12 -0.07
CA GLN A 225 -3.71 -16.24 -1.24
C GLN A 225 -4.99 -16.39 -2.08
N CYS A 226 -5.58 -17.59 -2.13
CA CYS A 226 -6.87 -17.82 -2.81
C CYS A 226 -8.03 -17.05 -2.15
N LYS A 227 -7.95 -16.76 -0.85
CA LYS A 227 -8.99 -16.04 -0.08
C LYS A 227 -8.70 -14.54 0.08
N ALA A 228 -7.63 -14.02 -0.54
CA ALA A 228 -7.26 -12.61 -0.45
C ALA A 228 -8.27 -11.70 -1.18
N SER A 229 -8.06 -10.37 -1.11
CA SER A 229 -8.99 -9.35 -1.65
C SER A 229 -9.30 -9.48 -3.15
N TYR A 230 -8.51 -10.24 -3.91
CA TYR A 230 -8.73 -10.54 -5.33
C TYR A 230 -8.94 -12.04 -5.48
N TRP A 231 -10.19 -12.44 -5.69
CA TRP A 231 -10.53 -13.85 -5.86
C TRP A 231 -10.00 -14.35 -7.20
N CYS A 232 -9.30 -15.48 -7.15
CA CYS A 232 -8.90 -16.18 -8.36
C CYS A 232 -10.16 -16.63 -9.12
N PRO A 233 -10.29 -16.32 -10.43
CA PRO A 233 -11.45 -16.74 -11.22
C PRO A 233 -11.67 -18.26 -11.19
N TYR A 234 -10.62 -19.06 -10.97
CA TYR A 234 -10.64 -20.52 -10.97
C TYR A 234 -11.04 -21.15 -9.62
N ILE A 235 -11.33 -20.37 -8.58
CA ILE A 235 -11.77 -20.87 -7.26
C ILE A 235 -12.93 -21.87 -7.32
N PRO A 236 -13.99 -21.66 -8.13
CA PRO A 236 -15.07 -22.63 -8.24
C PRO A 236 -14.62 -24.00 -8.78
N ILE A 237 -13.53 -24.05 -9.55
CA ILE A 237 -12.93 -25.30 -10.03
C ILE A 237 -12.08 -25.93 -8.93
N CYS A 238 -11.30 -25.14 -8.19
CA CYS A 238 -10.39 -25.66 -7.18
C CYS A 238 -11.09 -26.12 -5.89
N TYR A 239 -12.15 -25.42 -5.47
CA TYR A 239 -12.84 -25.66 -4.20
C TYR A 239 -14.29 -26.15 -4.37
N GLY A 240 -14.81 -26.15 -5.59
CA GLY A 240 -16.18 -26.56 -5.85
C GLY A 240 -16.39 -28.07 -5.67
N PRO A 241 -17.61 -28.50 -5.33
CA PRO A 241 -17.98 -29.91 -5.41
C PRO A 241 -17.76 -30.39 -6.85
N GLY A 242 -16.94 -31.42 -7.01
CA GLY A 242 -16.56 -31.94 -8.32
C GLY A 242 -15.31 -31.31 -8.94
N ALA A 243 -14.43 -30.64 -8.19
CA ALA A 243 -13.08 -30.27 -8.69
C ALA A 243 -12.38 -31.46 -9.39
N ASP A 244 -12.49 -32.64 -8.75
CA ASP A 244 -12.07 -33.93 -9.28
C ASP A 244 -12.91 -34.38 -10.48
N GLU A 245 -14.23 -34.21 -10.40
CA GLU A 245 -15.17 -34.66 -11.43
C GLU A 245 -15.10 -33.80 -12.70
N VAL A 246 -14.82 -32.50 -12.63
CA VAL A 246 -14.59 -31.62 -13.79
C VAL A 246 -13.33 -32.05 -14.55
N CYS A 247 -12.30 -32.47 -13.82
CA CYS A 247 -11.08 -33.02 -14.41
C CYS A 247 -11.28 -34.44 -14.97
N LYS A 248 -12.16 -35.26 -14.36
CA LYS A 248 -12.39 -36.66 -14.71
C LYS A 248 -13.51 -36.91 -15.73
N SER A 249 -14.60 -36.15 -15.69
CA SER A 249 -15.81 -36.33 -16.52
C SER A 249 -15.73 -35.68 -17.90
N GLY A 250 -14.82 -34.72 -18.09
CA GLY A 250 -14.73 -33.95 -19.32
C GLY A 250 -15.70 -32.76 -19.41
N GLU A 251 -16.61 -32.60 -18.45
CA GLU A 251 -17.55 -31.47 -18.43
C GLU A 251 -16.81 -30.17 -18.09
N THR A 252 -17.13 -29.10 -18.82
CA THR A 252 -16.50 -27.78 -18.64
C THR A 252 -17.42 -26.92 -17.77
N PRO A 253 -16.95 -26.37 -16.64
CA PRO A 253 -17.79 -25.57 -15.75
C PRO A 253 -18.32 -24.32 -16.45
N SER A 254 -19.50 -23.87 -16.04
CA SER A 254 -20.12 -22.66 -16.57
C SER A 254 -19.17 -21.47 -16.45
N GLY A 255 -19.01 -20.70 -17.54
CA GLY A 255 -18.08 -19.57 -17.62
C GLY A 255 -16.64 -19.93 -18.05
N PHE A 256 -16.31 -21.22 -18.23
CA PHE A 256 -15.01 -21.67 -18.72
C PHE A 256 -15.09 -22.25 -20.12
N LYS A 257 -13.97 -22.19 -20.87
CA LYS A 257 -13.83 -22.80 -22.19
C LYS A 257 -12.67 -23.78 -22.19
N ARG A 258 -12.93 -25.04 -22.52
CA ARG A 258 -11.89 -26.06 -22.71
C ARG A 258 -11.17 -25.79 -24.03
N ILE A 259 -9.87 -25.50 -23.95
CA ILE A 259 -9.02 -25.21 -25.12
C ILE A 259 -8.26 -26.43 -25.64
N PHE A 260 -8.24 -27.54 -24.87
CA PHE A 260 -7.67 -28.82 -25.28
C PHE A 260 -8.75 -29.90 -25.20
N VAL A 261 -9.36 -30.24 -26.34
CA VAL A 261 -10.50 -31.16 -26.42
C VAL A 261 -10.07 -32.63 -26.45
N ASN A 262 -8.80 -32.90 -26.77
CA ASN A 262 -8.28 -34.24 -27.07
C ASN A 262 -7.26 -34.79 -26.05
N LEU A 263 -7.08 -34.12 -24.90
CA LEU A 263 -6.29 -34.69 -23.80
C LEU A 263 -7.22 -35.55 -22.93
N THR A 264 -7.63 -36.70 -23.45
CA THR A 264 -8.16 -37.78 -22.61
C THR A 264 -7.01 -38.31 -21.76
N ASN A 265 -7.28 -38.71 -20.51
CA ASN A 265 -6.31 -39.28 -19.56
C ASN A 265 -5.69 -40.63 -20.01
N GLU A 266 -5.71 -40.94 -21.30
CA GLU A 266 -5.10 -42.13 -21.91
C GLU A 266 -3.68 -41.80 -22.39
N GLN A 267 -2.82 -41.36 -21.47
CA GLN A 267 -1.39 -41.64 -21.55
C GLN A 267 -1.01 -42.31 -20.23
N GLN A 268 -0.70 -43.60 -20.37
CA GLN A 268 -0.68 -44.67 -19.37
C GLN A 268 0.14 -44.40 -18.10
N PRO A 269 -0.13 -45.15 -17.00
CA PRO A 269 0.69 -45.11 -15.79
C PRO A 269 2.16 -45.40 -16.12
N ILE A 270 3.06 -44.60 -15.56
CA ILE A 270 4.47 -44.97 -15.45
C ILE A 270 4.47 -46.22 -14.56
N ASN A 271 4.78 -47.38 -15.14
CA ASN A 271 5.01 -48.61 -14.39
C ASN A 271 6.14 -48.35 -13.37
N GLU A 272 5.81 -48.30 -12.09
CA GLU A 272 6.76 -48.57 -11.02
C GLU A 272 7.09 -50.06 -11.06
N GLY A 273 8.23 -50.41 -11.65
CA GLY A 273 8.68 -51.81 -11.74
C GLY A 273 9.94 -52.00 -12.58
N GLU A 274 11.09 -51.57 -12.04
CA GLU A 274 12.42 -52.22 -11.98
C GLU A 274 13.52 -51.19 -11.61
#